data_AF-A0A094AV19-F1
#
_entry.id   AF-A0A094AV19-F1
#
_cell.length_a   1.000
_cell.length_b   1.000
_cell.length_c   1.000
_cell.angle_alpha   90.00
_cell.angle_beta   90.00
_cell.angle_gamma   90.00
#
_symmetry.space_group_name_H-M   'P 1'
#
loop_
_entity.id
_entity.type
_entity.pdbx_description
1 polymer ?
#
loop_
_entity_poly.entity_id
_entity_poly.type
_entity_poly.pdbx_seq_one_letter_code
_entity_poly.pdbx_strand_id
1 'polypeptide(L)'
;MRVLSTVLAVAPVLVAAQTCPIQFDARVPKSAKLGLLDTEKSPFNAGYVKGDGLKWSEIAKFPKVSPPSLFDGSKYKAIEVTIDDSSIFAPSPDNVQIGFRRAELMPATNTGTDPATTGIKTLHFSVRADTSRPLNYTHEYQLVFLESADYSTNQFALKTGSIIDDSDPRGHLKKNWLRLVGNVANDNGGKTLFEVPFGKVWHNFGLRLDFTKNTTQVFYSPSILPLVPVTRPIHNDISGQGQLHFGLLKKPIGENFTDMPHQGYQEPGINEGAIFGGIFEEDSSRGCVSLIPKSWWSWLW
;
A
#
# COMPACT_ATOMS: atom_id res chain seq x y z
N MET A 1 46.60 12.99 38.47
CA MET A 1 45.72 12.53 37.37
C MET A 1 44.38 13.24 37.48
N ARG A 2 44.10 14.22 36.61
CA ARG A 2 42.76 14.83 36.50
C ARG A 2 42.05 14.16 35.33
N VAL A 3 40.98 13.44 35.62
CA VAL A 3 40.08 12.87 34.60
C VAL A 3 39.17 14.00 34.13
N LEU A 4 39.35 14.47 32.90
CA LEU A 4 38.37 15.34 32.25
C LEU A 4 37.21 14.44 31.77
N SER A 5 36.06 14.52 32.44
CA SER A 5 34.80 14.02 31.91
C SER A 5 34.26 15.02 30.90
N THR A 6 34.42 14.73 29.62
CA THR A 6 33.71 15.42 28.54
C THR A 6 32.27 14.94 28.51
N VAL A 7 31.35 15.78 28.97
CA VAL A 7 29.91 15.60 28.75
C VAL A 7 29.63 15.93 27.28
N LEU A 8 29.35 14.92 26.46
CA LEU A 8 28.77 15.14 25.13
C LEU A 8 27.34 15.68 25.31
N ALA A 9 27.15 16.97 25.09
CA ALA A 9 25.82 17.54 24.94
C ALA A 9 25.22 17.03 23.63
N VAL A 10 24.28 16.08 23.72
CA VAL A 10 23.41 15.74 22.59
C VAL A 10 22.42 16.89 22.45
N ALA A 11 22.69 17.79 21.51
CA ALA A 11 21.75 18.85 21.17
C ALA A 11 20.46 18.20 20.61
N PRO A 12 19.27 18.53 21.13
CA PRO A 12 18.04 18.10 20.50
C PRO A 12 17.96 18.80 19.15
N VAL A 13 17.99 18.02 18.07
CA VAL A 13 17.65 18.53 16.74
C VAL A 13 16.19 18.95 16.83
N LEU A 14 15.95 20.27 16.91
CA LEU A 14 14.64 20.87 16.70
C LEU A 14 14.22 20.51 15.27
N VAL A 15 13.48 19.42 15.12
CA VAL A 15 12.75 19.11 13.90
C VAL A 15 11.66 20.18 13.81
N ALA A 16 11.96 21.29 13.15
CA ALA A 16 10.92 22.22 12.73
C ALA A 16 9.82 21.39 12.05
N ALA A 17 8.56 21.63 12.40
CA ALA A 17 7.42 20.95 11.80
C ALA A 17 7.38 21.26 10.29
N GLN A 18 8.12 20.49 9.51
CA GLN A 18 8.24 20.69 8.08
C GLN A 18 6.91 20.24 7.46
N THR A 19 6.12 21.20 6.99
CA THR A 19 4.89 20.90 6.28
C THR A 19 5.21 20.43 4.87
N CYS A 20 5.02 19.14 4.60
CA CYS A 20 5.00 18.66 3.23
C CYS A 20 3.75 19.12 2.49
N PRO A 21 3.89 19.66 1.26
CA PRO A 21 2.78 19.77 0.33
C PRO A 21 2.20 18.39 0.02
N ILE A 22 0.88 18.32 -0.12
CA ILE A 22 0.18 17.10 -0.47
C ILE A 22 0.11 17.00 -1.99
N GLN A 23 0.55 15.87 -2.55
CA GLN A 23 0.41 15.54 -3.97
C GLN A 23 -1.00 15.01 -4.26
N PHE A 24 -1.48 14.07 -3.45
CA PHE A 24 -2.89 13.68 -3.41
C PHE A 24 -3.31 13.29 -1.99
N ASP A 25 -4.59 13.45 -1.66
CA ASP A 25 -5.17 13.02 -0.39
C ASP A 25 -6.32 12.04 -0.65
N ALA A 26 -6.07 10.76 -0.46
CA ALA A 26 -7.06 9.71 -0.65
C ALA A 26 -7.65 9.20 0.68
N ARG A 27 -7.43 9.92 1.79
CA ARG A 27 -7.99 9.55 3.09
C ARG A 27 -9.50 9.74 3.08
N VAL A 28 -10.23 8.71 3.50
CA VAL A 28 -11.69 8.72 3.49
C VAL A 28 -12.22 9.61 4.62
N PRO A 29 -13.02 10.66 4.33
CA PRO A 29 -13.57 11.52 5.38
C PRO A 29 -14.40 10.75 6.40
N LYS A 30 -14.34 11.15 7.68
CA LYS A 30 -15.09 10.49 8.76
C LYS A 30 -16.62 10.54 8.56
N SER A 31 -17.12 11.49 7.80
CA SER A 31 -18.54 11.61 7.44
C SER A 31 -18.94 10.79 6.21
N ALA A 32 -17.99 10.21 5.47
CA ALA A 32 -18.26 9.46 4.24
C ALA A 32 -19.22 8.29 4.50
N LYS A 33 -20.12 8.07 3.53
CA LYS A 33 -21.00 6.91 3.39
C LYS A 33 -20.51 6.08 2.20
N LEU A 34 -20.77 4.78 2.19
CA LEU A 34 -20.24 3.87 1.16
C LEU A 34 -20.59 4.32 -0.26
N GLY A 35 -21.81 4.80 -0.51
CA GLY A 35 -22.22 5.33 -1.80
C GLY A 35 -21.42 6.53 -2.31
N LEU A 36 -20.57 7.17 -1.49
CA LEU A 36 -19.59 8.17 -1.98
C LEU A 36 -18.61 7.54 -2.98
N LEU A 37 -18.21 6.29 -2.74
CA LEU A 37 -17.18 5.59 -3.51
C LEU A 37 -17.60 5.31 -4.97
N ASP A 38 -18.91 5.35 -5.24
CA ASP A 38 -19.48 5.15 -6.58
C ASP A 38 -19.67 6.47 -7.34
N THR A 39 -19.07 7.57 -6.88
CA THR A 39 -19.24 8.91 -7.47
C THR A 39 -17.91 9.57 -7.76
N GLU A 40 -17.91 10.57 -8.65
CA GLU A 40 -16.75 11.43 -8.94
C GLU A 40 -16.24 12.25 -7.74
N LYS A 41 -17.01 12.31 -6.65
CA LYS A 41 -16.58 12.95 -5.39
C LYS A 41 -15.77 12.01 -4.51
N SER A 42 -15.66 10.74 -4.89
CA SER A 42 -14.83 9.75 -4.22
C SER A 42 -13.36 10.19 -4.26
N PRO A 43 -12.58 9.97 -3.19
CA PRO A 43 -11.13 10.09 -3.26
C PRO A 43 -10.48 9.05 -4.18
N PHE A 44 -11.24 8.02 -4.60
CA PHE A 44 -10.80 6.93 -5.45
C PHE A 44 -11.59 6.88 -6.76
N ASN A 45 -10.98 6.32 -7.80
CA ASN A 45 -11.66 6.03 -9.05
C ASN A 45 -12.85 5.08 -8.83
N ALA A 46 -14.03 5.49 -9.32
CA ALA A 46 -15.27 4.74 -9.14
C ALA A 46 -15.48 3.62 -10.18
N GLY A 47 -14.75 3.63 -11.30
CA GLY A 47 -15.02 2.83 -12.48
C GLY A 47 -14.21 1.54 -12.59
N TYR A 48 -12.91 1.57 -12.26
CA TYR A 48 -11.98 0.49 -12.64
C TYR A 48 -11.59 -0.46 -11.50
N VAL A 49 -10.93 -1.55 -11.90
CA VAL A 49 -10.24 -2.57 -11.09
C VAL A 49 -11.07 -3.20 -9.97
N LYS A 50 -12.21 -3.76 -10.37
CA LYS A 50 -13.11 -4.57 -9.55
C LYS A 50 -13.89 -5.53 -10.45
N GLY A 51 -14.65 -6.45 -9.86
CA GLY A 51 -15.52 -7.36 -10.61
C GLY A 51 -16.46 -6.62 -11.56
N ASP A 52 -16.72 -7.20 -12.73
CA ASP A 52 -17.64 -6.60 -13.70
C ASP A 52 -19.05 -6.40 -13.10
N GLY A 53 -19.64 -5.24 -13.34
CA GLY A 53 -20.94 -4.84 -12.77
C GLY A 53 -20.96 -4.50 -11.27
N LEU A 54 -19.87 -4.73 -10.51
CA LEU A 54 -19.82 -4.43 -9.08
C LEU A 54 -19.67 -2.94 -8.79
N LYS A 55 -20.27 -2.48 -7.70
CA LYS A 55 -20.05 -1.14 -7.14
C LYS A 55 -19.11 -1.18 -5.95
N TRP A 56 -18.34 -0.11 -5.74
CA TRP A 56 -17.50 -0.01 -4.55
C TRP A 56 -18.31 -0.03 -3.26
N SER A 57 -19.52 0.51 -3.26
CA SER A 57 -20.39 0.44 -2.07
C SER A 57 -20.84 -0.99 -1.69
N GLU A 58 -20.70 -1.96 -2.59
CA GLU A 58 -21.05 -3.37 -2.37
C GLU A 58 -19.85 -4.16 -1.82
N ILE A 59 -18.65 -3.84 -2.30
CA ILE A 59 -17.39 -4.59 -2.02
C ILE A 59 -16.40 -3.85 -1.12
N ALA A 60 -16.76 -2.66 -0.63
CA ALA A 60 -16.01 -1.96 0.40
C ALA A 60 -16.81 -1.88 1.70
N LYS A 61 -16.10 -1.77 2.83
CA LYS A 61 -16.71 -1.56 4.15
C LYS A 61 -16.01 -0.42 4.87
N PHE A 62 -16.71 0.21 5.81
CA PHE A 62 -16.10 1.13 6.76
C PHE A 62 -16.01 0.44 8.12
N PRO A 63 -14.90 -0.28 8.39
CA PRO A 63 -14.79 -1.09 9.59
C PRO A 63 -14.64 -0.21 10.84
N LYS A 64 -15.17 -0.69 11.96
CA LYS A 64 -14.98 -0.06 13.27
C LYS A 64 -13.69 -0.56 13.89
N VAL A 65 -12.57 0.03 13.48
CA VAL A 65 -11.24 -0.28 13.99
C VAL A 65 -10.76 0.76 15.01
N SER A 66 -10.23 0.28 16.12
CA SER A 66 -9.58 1.10 17.14
C SER A 66 -8.20 0.50 17.48
N PRO A 67 -7.14 1.33 17.62
CA PRO A 67 -7.11 2.76 17.28
C PRO A 67 -7.31 3.00 15.77
N PRO A 68 -7.60 4.26 15.33
CA PRO A 68 -7.53 4.62 13.91
C PRO A 68 -6.11 4.40 13.36
N SER A 69 -5.95 4.33 12.03
CA SER A 69 -4.61 4.29 11.45
C SER A 69 -3.85 5.59 11.76
N LEU A 70 -2.51 5.54 11.69
CA LEU A 70 -1.65 6.63 12.16
C LEU A 70 -2.10 8.00 11.63
N PHE A 71 -2.38 8.11 10.32
CA PHE A 71 -2.70 9.39 9.67
C PHE A 71 -4.20 9.67 9.45
N ASP A 72 -5.11 8.83 9.96
CA ASP A 72 -6.55 9.12 9.90
C ASP A 72 -6.99 10.16 10.94
N GLY A 73 -6.36 10.12 12.13
CA GLY A 73 -6.65 11.02 13.23
C GLY A 73 -8.15 11.09 13.57
N SER A 74 -8.67 12.31 13.75
CA SER A 74 -10.10 12.55 14.03
C SER A 74 -10.94 12.88 12.79
N LYS A 75 -10.29 13.13 11.65
CA LYS A 75 -10.93 13.67 10.43
C LYS A 75 -11.28 12.59 9.41
N TYR A 76 -10.56 11.47 9.42
CA TYR A 76 -10.69 10.40 8.44
C TYR A 76 -11.08 9.08 9.10
N LYS A 77 -11.30 8.05 8.29
CA LYS A 77 -11.62 6.69 8.73
C LYS A 77 -10.95 5.66 7.82
N ALA A 78 -10.79 4.45 8.35
CA ALA A 78 -10.37 3.31 7.57
C ALA A 78 -11.43 2.86 6.55
N ILE A 79 -10.95 2.25 5.47
CA ILE A 79 -11.73 1.56 4.46
C ILE A 79 -11.23 0.13 4.35
N GLU A 80 -12.15 -0.82 4.27
CA GLU A 80 -11.82 -2.21 3.97
C GLU A 80 -12.22 -2.50 2.54
N VAL A 81 -11.32 -3.17 1.81
CA VAL A 81 -11.60 -3.73 0.49
C VAL A 81 -11.82 -5.22 0.67
N THR A 82 -12.93 -5.73 0.12
CA THR A 82 -13.26 -7.15 0.17
C THR A 82 -13.33 -7.76 -1.22
N ILE A 83 -12.97 -9.05 -1.29
CA ILE A 83 -13.15 -9.87 -2.48
C ILE A 83 -13.99 -11.10 -2.13
N ASP A 84 -14.77 -11.54 -3.11
CA ASP A 84 -15.55 -12.77 -3.10
C ASP A 84 -15.45 -13.45 -4.48
N ASP A 85 -16.25 -14.51 -4.69
CA ASP A 85 -16.28 -15.26 -5.95
C ASP A 85 -16.58 -14.40 -7.19
N SER A 86 -17.28 -13.28 -7.02
CA SER A 86 -17.66 -12.36 -8.11
C SER A 86 -16.59 -11.34 -8.46
N SER A 87 -15.50 -11.28 -7.70
CA SER A 87 -14.43 -10.28 -7.86
C SER A 87 -13.50 -10.58 -9.05
N ILE A 88 -14.06 -10.82 -10.23
CA ILE A 88 -13.36 -11.15 -11.47
C ILE A 88 -13.30 -9.92 -12.36
N PHE A 89 -12.10 -9.37 -12.54
CA PHE A 89 -11.91 -8.19 -13.38
C PHE A 89 -11.95 -8.57 -14.86
N ALA A 90 -12.74 -7.84 -15.64
CA ALA A 90 -12.87 -8.00 -17.08
C ALA A 90 -12.55 -6.66 -17.77
N PRO A 91 -11.27 -6.34 -18.04
CA PRO A 91 -10.90 -5.09 -18.72
C PRO A 91 -11.52 -4.95 -20.12
N SER A 92 -11.90 -6.06 -20.75
CA SER A 92 -12.72 -6.07 -21.97
C SER A 92 -13.59 -7.34 -22.01
N PRO A 93 -14.64 -7.41 -22.86
CA PRO A 93 -15.46 -8.61 -23.01
C PRO A 93 -14.67 -9.88 -23.37
N ASP A 94 -13.54 -9.73 -24.08
CA ASP A 94 -12.69 -10.84 -24.52
C ASP A 94 -11.46 -11.08 -23.62
N ASN A 95 -11.31 -10.29 -22.55
CA ASN A 95 -10.22 -10.41 -21.58
C ASN A 95 -10.84 -10.45 -20.17
N VAL A 96 -11.23 -11.65 -19.75
CA VAL A 96 -11.86 -11.91 -18.45
C VAL A 96 -10.86 -12.64 -17.55
N GLN A 97 -10.35 -11.96 -16.54
CA GLN A 97 -9.23 -12.44 -15.72
C GLN A 97 -9.70 -13.43 -14.63
N ILE A 98 -10.23 -14.58 -15.03
CA ILE A 98 -10.81 -15.60 -14.13
C ILE A 98 -9.80 -16.23 -13.16
N GLY A 99 -8.51 -16.16 -13.48
CA GLY A 99 -7.43 -16.63 -12.62
C GLY A 99 -7.26 -15.75 -11.37
N PHE A 100 -7.65 -14.48 -11.44
CA PHE A 100 -7.56 -13.55 -10.31
C PHE A 100 -8.88 -13.40 -9.55
N ARG A 101 -8.75 -13.00 -8.29
CA ARG A 101 -9.80 -12.26 -7.57
C ARG A 101 -9.24 -10.91 -7.20
N ARG A 102 -9.81 -9.83 -7.73
CA ARG A 102 -9.25 -8.50 -7.50
C ARG A 102 -10.27 -7.39 -7.32
N ALA A 103 -9.93 -6.51 -6.39
CA ALA A 103 -10.58 -5.23 -6.14
C ALA A 103 -9.50 -4.28 -5.61
N GLU A 104 -9.21 -3.19 -6.32
CA GLU A 104 -8.15 -2.26 -5.97
C GLU A 104 -8.61 -0.81 -6.11
N LEU A 105 -8.55 -0.07 -5.00
CA LEU A 105 -8.79 1.37 -4.98
C LEU A 105 -7.61 2.08 -5.65
N MET A 106 -7.90 3.00 -6.55
CA MET A 106 -6.90 3.87 -7.18
C MET A 106 -7.20 5.32 -6.81
N PRO A 107 -6.25 6.12 -6.31
CA PRO A 107 -6.48 7.54 -6.03
C PRO A 107 -7.01 8.26 -7.28
N ALA A 108 -8.11 9.01 -7.15
CA ALA A 108 -8.82 9.59 -8.30
C ALA A 108 -7.96 10.54 -9.15
N THR A 109 -6.95 11.17 -8.54
CA THR A 109 -6.04 12.11 -9.20
C THR A 109 -4.74 11.48 -9.70
N ASN A 110 -4.47 10.21 -9.39
CA ASN A 110 -3.31 9.51 -9.93
C ASN A 110 -3.70 8.84 -11.26
N THR A 111 -3.37 9.50 -12.36
CA THR A 111 -3.80 9.11 -13.71
C THR A 111 -2.78 8.21 -14.42
N GLY A 112 -1.58 8.08 -13.88
CA GLY A 112 -0.50 7.31 -14.51
C GLY A 112 0.59 8.16 -15.13
N THR A 113 0.30 9.42 -15.45
CA THR A 113 1.24 10.39 -16.03
C THR A 113 1.22 11.73 -15.31
N ASP A 114 0.49 11.79 -14.20
CA ASP A 114 0.40 12.96 -13.35
C ASP A 114 1.66 13.09 -12.47
N PRO A 115 1.83 14.24 -11.78
CA PRO A 115 3.03 14.47 -10.98
C PRO A 115 3.25 13.49 -9.81
N ALA A 116 2.29 12.63 -9.43
CA ALA A 116 2.45 11.60 -8.39
C ALA A 116 3.59 10.61 -8.66
N THR A 117 3.99 10.41 -9.92
CA THR A 117 5.08 9.49 -10.26
C THR A 117 6.32 10.19 -10.83
N THR A 118 6.56 11.43 -10.37
CA THR A 118 7.72 12.24 -10.80
C THR A 118 8.42 12.89 -9.60
N GLY A 119 9.68 13.29 -9.77
CA GLY A 119 10.43 13.98 -8.73
C GLY A 119 10.69 13.09 -7.49
N ILE A 120 10.42 13.63 -6.30
CA ILE A 120 10.54 12.88 -5.04
C ILE A 120 9.20 12.95 -4.31
N LYS A 121 8.57 11.80 -4.09
CA LYS A 121 7.31 11.68 -3.35
C LYS A 121 7.49 10.85 -2.09
N THR A 122 6.61 11.05 -1.11
CA THR A 122 6.46 10.10 -0.02
C THR A 122 5.02 9.62 0.01
N LEU A 123 4.82 8.36 -0.35
CA LEU A 123 3.54 7.69 -0.28
C LEU A 123 3.31 7.15 1.13
N HIS A 124 2.22 7.56 1.75
CA HIS A 124 1.78 7.09 3.06
C HIS A 124 0.57 6.19 2.92
N PHE A 125 0.58 5.08 3.63
CA PHE A 125 -0.58 4.21 3.81
C PHE A 125 -0.41 3.36 5.06
N SER A 126 -1.52 2.83 5.56
CA SER A 126 -1.54 1.86 6.65
C SER A 126 -2.36 0.65 6.23
N VAL A 127 -1.88 -0.54 6.56
CA VAL A 127 -2.59 -1.80 6.29
C VAL A 127 -2.80 -2.59 7.58
N ARG A 128 -3.91 -3.30 7.66
CA ARG A 128 -4.28 -4.15 8.79
C ARG A 128 -5.03 -5.37 8.28
N ALA A 129 -4.71 -6.55 8.81
CA ALA A 129 -5.45 -7.77 8.50
C ALA A 129 -6.86 -7.70 9.09
N ASP A 130 -7.85 -8.20 8.36
CA ASP A 130 -9.20 -8.35 8.88
C ASP A 130 -9.44 -9.80 9.36
N THR A 131 -9.64 -9.96 10.67
CA THR A 131 -9.88 -11.28 11.27
C THR A 131 -11.28 -11.83 10.99
N SER A 132 -12.23 -11.00 10.55
CA SER A 132 -13.59 -11.41 10.19
C SER A 132 -13.68 -11.86 8.72
N ARG A 133 -12.69 -11.52 7.89
CA ARG A 133 -12.54 -11.94 6.48
C ARG A 133 -11.07 -12.30 6.21
N PRO A 134 -10.56 -13.37 6.86
CA PRO A 134 -9.14 -13.68 6.81
C PRO A 134 -8.69 -14.00 5.37
N LEU A 135 -7.47 -13.60 5.02
CA LEU A 135 -6.85 -14.00 3.75
C LEU A 135 -6.42 -15.48 3.80
N ASN A 136 -6.49 -16.16 2.66
CA ASN A 136 -5.95 -17.51 2.51
C ASN A 136 -4.48 -17.48 2.06
N TYR A 137 -3.55 -17.53 3.02
CA TYR A 137 -2.12 -17.43 2.76
C TYR A 137 -1.50 -18.58 1.92
N THR A 138 -2.28 -19.55 1.43
CA THR A 138 -1.82 -20.44 0.34
C THR A 138 -1.71 -19.72 -1.00
N HIS A 139 -2.41 -18.61 -1.18
CA HIS A 139 -2.32 -17.73 -2.37
C HIS A 139 -1.32 -16.60 -2.13
N GLU A 140 -0.79 -16.01 -3.21
CA GLU A 140 -0.14 -14.69 -3.16
C GLU A 140 -1.20 -13.59 -3.23
N TYR A 141 -1.04 -12.55 -2.41
CA TYR A 141 -1.79 -11.31 -2.49
C TYR A 141 -0.86 -10.16 -2.77
N GLN A 142 -1.30 -9.23 -3.63
CA GLN A 142 -0.70 -7.90 -3.76
C GLN A 142 -1.68 -6.89 -3.15
N LEU A 143 -1.20 -6.14 -2.17
CA LEU A 143 -2.02 -5.25 -1.34
C LEU A 143 -1.87 -3.78 -1.72
N VAL A 144 -0.62 -3.36 -1.98
CA VAL A 144 -0.30 -1.99 -2.39
C VAL A 144 0.79 -2.06 -3.44
N PHE A 145 0.57 -1.52 -4.63
CA PHE A 145 1.59 -1.57 -5.69
C PHE A 145 1.51 -0.37 -6.62
N LEU A 146 2.62 -0.12 -7.31
CA LEU A 146 2.72 0.87 -8.38
C LEU A 146 2.90 0.12 -9.70
N GLU A 147 1.83 0.03 -10.47
CA GLU A 147 1.83 -0.49 -11.84
C GLU A 147 2.49 0.54 -12.76
N SER A 148 3.38 0.13 -13.65
CA SER A 148 3.98 1.03 -14.66
C SER A 148 2.93 1.51 -15.67
N ALA A 149 3.17 2.68 -16.28
CA ALA A 149 2.19 3.28 -17.20
C ALA A 149 1.93 2.46 -18.48
N ASP A 150 2.83 1.53 -18.82
CA ASP A 150 2.70 0.57 -19.91
C ASP A 150 2.07 -0.77 -19.47
N TYR A 151 1.68 -0.90 -18.19
CA TYR A 151 1.06 -2.08 -17.59
C TYR A 151 1.91 -3.36 -17.70
N SER A 152 3.24 -3.21 -17.75
CA SER A 152 4.17 -4.33 -17.92
C SER A 152 4.77 -4.84 -16.62
N THR A 153 4.77 -4.02 -15.55
CA THR A 153 5.38 -4.41 -14.28
C THR A 153 4.84 -3.64 -13.08
N ASN A 154 5.06 -4.22 -11.90
CA ASN A 154 4.96 -3.51 -10.63
C ASN A 154 6.34 -2.99 -10.24
N GLN A 155 6.46 -1.67 -10.12
CA GLN A 155 7.69 -0.97 -9.75
C GLN A 155 7.98 -1.05 -8.24
N PHE A 156 6.95 -1.29 -7.45
CA PHE A 156 7.03 -1.93 -6.14
C PHE A 156 5.73 -2.67 -5.87
N ALA A 157 5.75 -3.64 -4.96
CA ALA A 157 4.53 -4.27 -4.46
C ALA A 157 4.68 -4.69 -2.99
N LEU A 158 3.68 -4.36 -2.18
CA LEU A 158 3.49 -4.94 -0.86
C LEU A 158 2.68 -6.22 -1.01
N LYS A 159 3.31 -7.36 -0.70
CA LYS A 159 2.74 -8.69 -0.85
C LYS A 159 2.51 -9.37 0.50
N THR A 160 1.67 -10.38 0.52
CA THR A 160 1.55 -11.37 1.60
C THR A 160 1.11 -12.70 1.00
N GLY A 161 1.22 -13.80 1.76
CA GLY A 161 0.82 -15.13 1.33
C GLY A 161 1.98 -15.94 0.74
N SER A 162 1.65 -16.99 -0.01
CA SER A 162 2.65 -17.83 -0.68
C SER A 162 3.07 -17.15 -1.98
N ILE A 163 4.09 -16.31 -1.92
CA ILE A 163 4.61 -15.54 -3.07
C ILE A 163 5.07 -16.52 -4.17
N ILE A 164 4.57 -16.31 -5.39
CA ILE A 164 4.95 -17.07 -6.59
C ILE A 164 6.34 -16.60 -7.01
N ASP A 165 7.19 -17.55 -7.37
CA ASP A 165 8.59 -17.33 -7.74
C ASP A 165 9.38 -16.55 -6.67
N ASP A 166 9.10 -16.84 -5.41
CA ASP A 166 9.76 -16.18 -4.28
C ASP A 166 11.28 -16.43 -4.29
N SER A 167 12.03 -15.34 -4.44
CA SER A 167 13.49 -15.38 -4.44
C SER A 167 14.10 -15.62 -3.05
N ASP A 168 13.35 -15.44 -1.95
CA ASP A 168 13.80 -15.86 -0.62
C ASP A 168 13.51 -17.36 -0.43
N PRO A 169 14.53 -18.23 -0.31
CA PRO A 169 14.31 -19.67 -0.10
C PRO A 169 13.54 -19.99 1.20
N ARG A 170 13.46 -19.02 2.13
CA ARG A 170 12.68 -19.14 3.38
C ARG A 170 11.28 -18.54 3.25
N GLY A 171 10.87 -18.10 2.06
CA GLY A 171 9.57 -17.51 1.76
C GLY A 171 8.39 -18.34 2.28
N HIS A 172 8.48 -19.66 2.12
CA HIS A 172 7.48 -20.61 2.60
C HIS A 172 7.24 -20.57 4.13
N LEU A 173 8.19 -20.06 4.92
CA LEU A 173 8.05 -19.87 6.38
C LEU A 173 7.41 -18.54 6.77
N LYS A 174 7.22 -17.63 5.79
CA LYS A 174 6.79 -16.24 5.99
C LYS A 174 5.50 -15.90 5.25
N LYS A 175 4.64 -16.88 5.02
CA LYS A 175 3.37 -16.70 4.28
C LYS A 175 2.44 -15.65 4.91
N ASN A 176 2.51 -15.45 6.21
CA ASN A 176 1.75 -14.44 6.95
C ASN A 176 2.57 -13.17 7.23
N TRP A 177 3.53 -12.81 6.37
CA TRP A 177 4.30 -11.57 6.47
C TRP A 177 3.88 -10.60 5.38
N LEU A 178 3.90 -9.31 5.72
CA LEU A 178 3.95 -8.25 4.73
C LEU A 178 5.37 -8.20 4.18
N ARG A 179 5.50 -8.24 2.85
CA ARG A 179 6.77 -8.12 2.15
C ARG A 179 6.66 -7.05 1.08
N LEU A 180 7.37 -5.94 1.29
CA LEU A 180 7.55 -4.92 0.27
C LEU A 180 8.69 -5.34 -0.65
N VAL A 181 8.38 -5.56 -1.92
CA VAL A 181 9.34 -5.83 -2.98
C VAL A 181 9.49 -4.63 -3.89
N GLY A 182 10.67 -4.46 -4.48
CA GLY A 182 10.93 -3.48 -5.54
C GLY A 182 10.39 -3.94 -6.90
N ASN A 183 10.94 -3.37 -7.97
CA ASN A 183 10.51 -3.60 -9.34
C ASN A 183 10.59 -5.08 -9.70
N VAL A 184 9.46 -5.63 -10.15
CA VAL A 184 9.31 -7.07 -10.41
C VAL A 184 9.98 -7.50 -11.71
N ALA A 185 10.12 -6.59 -12.70
CA ALA A 185 10.63 -6.92 -14.03
C ALA A 185 12.10 -6.50 -14.23
N ASN A 186 12.48 -5.29 -13.80
CA ASN A 186 13.70 -4.64 -14.30
C ASN A 186 14.86 -4.57 -13.29
N ASP A 187 14.66 -4.98 -12.03
CA ASP A 187 15.71 -4.99 -10.99
C ASP A 187 15.64 -6.19 -10.05
N ASN A 188 16.58 -7.13 -10.18
CA ASN A 188 16.74 -8.31 -9.29
C ASN A 188 15.45 -9.14 -9.09
N GLY A 189 14.47 -9.07 -9.99
CA GLY A 189 13.25 -9.87 -9.97
C GLY A 189 12.37 -9.68 -8.73
N GLY A 190 12.12 -8.44 -8.31
CA GLY A 190 11.29 -8.17 -7.13
C GLY A 190 12.01 -8.40 -5.81
N LYS A 191 13.24 -7.86 -5.68
CA LYS A 191 14.01 -7.91 -4.43
C LYS A 191 13.21 -7.37 -3.25
N THR A 192 13.30 -8.05 -2.11
CA THR A 192 12.70 -7.57 -0.85
C THR A 192 13.39 -6.29 -0.36
N LEU A 193 12.61 -5.24 -0.17
CA LEU A 193 13.03 -3.96 0.40
C LEU A 193 12.80 -3.92 1.93
N PHE A 194 11.70 -4.49 2.38
CA PHE A 194 11.33 -4.58 3.80
C PHE A 194 10.31 -5.69 4.02
N GLU A 195 10.33 -6.34 5.18
CA GLU A 195 9.34 -7.34 5.55
C GLU A 195 9.04 -7.30 7.05
N VAL A 196 7.80 -7.66 7.42
CA VAL A 196 7.34 -7.67 8.81
C VAL A 196 6.19 -8.67 8.98
N PRO A 197 6.06 -9.39 10.12
CA PRO A 197 4.89 -10.23 10.37
C PRO A 197 3.58 -9.45 10.23
N PHE A 198 2.61 -9.99 9.49
CA PHE A 198 1.32 -9.36 9.25
C PHE A 198 0.30 -9.78 10.29
N GLY A 199 -0.44 -8.83 10.84
CA GLY A 199 -1.51 -9.15 11.78
C GLY A 199 -2.55 -8.07 11.95
N LYS A 200 -3.26 -8.16 13.08
CA LYS A 200 -4.37 -7.28 13.45
C LYS A 200 -3.95 -5.89 13.95
N VAL A 201 -2.65 -5.60 14.03
CA VAL A 201 -2.17 -4.25 14.34
C VAL A 201 -2.14 -3.43 13.06
N TRP A 202 -2.14 -2.10 13.18
CA TRP A 202 -1.81 -1.26 12.02
C TRP A 202 -0.33 -1.42 11.67
N HIS A 203 -0.06 -1.56 10.38
CA HIS A 203 1.27 -1.50 9.80
C HIS A 203 1.33 -0.24 8.95
N ASN A 204 1.97 0.81 9.47
CA ASN A 204 2.06 2.11 8.81
C ASN A 204 3.33 2.14 7.96
N PHE A 205 3.20 2.61 6.72
CA PHE A 205 4.29 2.75 5.77
C PHE A 205 4.38 4.20 5.31
N GLY A 206 5.61 4.68 5.17
CA GLY A 206 5.97 5.83 4.36
C GLY A 206 7.01 5.39 3.34
N LEU A 207 6.67 5.37 2.05
CA LEU A 207 7.60 5.01 0.98
C LEU A 207 8.08 6.29 0.33
N ARG A 208 9.33 6.67 0.60
CA ARG A 208 9.95 7.79 -0.10
C ARG A 208 10.49 7.29 -1.43
N LEU A 209 9.83 7.71 -2.50
CA LEU A 209 10.06 7.33 -3.88
C LEU A 209 10.82 8.48 -4.58
N ASP A 210 12.08 8.24 -4.92
CA ASP A 210 12.88 9.18 -5.70
C ASP A 210 12.93 8.71 -7.16
N PHE A 211 12.00 9.23 -7.95
CA PHE A 211 11.86 8.95 -9.38
C PHE A 211 13.02 9.54 -10.20
N THR A 212 13.79 10.48 -9.63
CA THR A 212 14.96 11.06 -10.31
C THR A 212 16.20 10.19 -10.17
N LYS A 213 16.28 9.39 -9.10
CA LYS A 213 17.42 8.53 -8.79
C LYS A 213 17.11 7.04 -8.84
N ASN A 214 15.86 6.67 -9.11
CA ASN A 214 15.39 5.29 -9.03
C ASN A 214 15.77 4.66 -7.68
N THR A 215 15.28 5.28 -6.60
CA THR A 215 15.45 4.73 -5.25
C THR A 215 14.16 4.74 -4.46
N THR A 216 14.03 3.77 -3.56
CA THR A 216 12.96 3.67 -2.56
C THR A 216 13.58 3.61 -1.17
N GLN A 217 13.13 4.48 -0.26
CA GLN A 217 13.42 4.41 1.16
C GLN A 217 12.15 4.08 1.93
N VAL A 218 12.25 3.13 2.86
CA VAL A 218 11.11 2.64 3.64
C VAL A 218 11.13 3.25 5.02
N PHE A 219 10.02 3.87 5.39
CA PHE A 219 9.66 4.24 6.74
C PHE A 219 8.55 3.32 7.22
N TYR A 220 8.64 2.87 8.46
CA TYR A 220 7.67 1.94 9.03
C TYR A 220 7.43 2.20 10.51
N SER A 221 6.20 1.93 10.95
CA SER A 221 5.89 1.77 12.37
C SER A 221 4.67 0.88 12.59
N PRO A 222 4.59 0.19 13.75
CA PRO A 222 3.37 -0.51 14.14
C PRO A 222 2.40 0.41 14.91
N SER A 223 1.11 0.09 14.83
CA SER A 223 0.02 0.71 15.59
C SER A 223 -0.05 2.23 15.39
N ILE A 224 0.14 3.02 16.45
CA ILE A 224 0.08 4.49 16.44
C ILE A 224 1.46 5.13 16.63
N LEU A 225 2.53 4.34 16.53
CA LEU A 225 3.88 4.86 16.72
C LEU A 225 4.28 5.77 15.54
N PRO A 226 5.14 6.78 15.78
CA PRO A 226 5.75 7.55 14.70
C PRO A 226 6.47 6.67 13.69
N LEU A 227 6.37 7.02 12.41
CA LEU A 227 7.19 6.40 11.37
C LEU A 227 8.68 6.63 11.66
N VAL A 228 9.50 5.59 11.50
CA VAL A 228 10.96 5.68 11.54
C VAL A 228 11.54 5.13 10.25
N PRO A 229 12.67 5.67 9.74
CA PRO A 229 13.35 5.09 8.60
C PRO A 229 13.88 3.71 9.00
N VAL A 230 13.39 2.66 8.34
CA VAL A 230 13.84 1.27 8.55
C VAL A 230 14.85 0.83 7.50
N THR A 231 14.99 1.61 6.42
CA THR A 231 16.05 1.45 5.42
C THR A 231 16.74 2.79 5.11
N ARG A 232 17.94 2.70 4.53
CA ARG A 232 18.50 3.78 3.69
C ARG A 232 17.78 3.77 2.33
N PRO A 233 17.94 4.79 1.47
CA PRO A 233 17.51 4.68 0.08
C PRO A 233 18.16 3.46 -0.59
N ILE A 234 17.33 2.59 -1.17
CA ILE A 234 17.73 1.38 -1.89
C ILE A 234 17.44 1.62 -3.37
N HIS A 235 18.33 1.22 -4.26
CA HIS A 235 18.06 1.25 -5.70
C HIS A 235 16.81 0.42 -6.03
N ASN A 236 15.91 1.03 -6.79
CA ASN A 236 14.67 0.45 -7.25
C ASN A 236 14.22 1.24 -8.49
N ASP A 237 14.26 0.63 -9.67
CA ASP A 237 13.76 1.24 -10.91
C ASP A 237 12.26 1.52 -10.78
N ILE A 238 11.93 2.79 -10.64
CA ILE A 238 10.57 3.29 -10.55
C ILE A 238 10.30 4.32 -11.66
N SER A 239 11.02 4.23 -12.77
CA SER A 239 10.99 5.23 -13.85
C SER A 239 9.79 5.14 -14.80
N GLY A 240 9.00 4.08 -14.71
CA GLY A 240 7.90 3.76 -15.64
C GLY A 240 6.64 4.60 -15.46
N GLN A 241 6.63 5.60 -14.58
CA GLN A 241 5.43 6.33 -14.15
C GLN A 241 4.30 5.36 -13.73
N GLY A 242 3.03 5.75 -13.77
CA GLY A 242 1.92 4.81 -13.62
C GLY A 242 1.08 4.98 -12.36
N GLN A 243 0.37 3.92 -12.00
CA GLN A 243 -0.81 4.00 -11.15
C GLN A 243 -0.63 3.24 -9.84
N LEU A 244 -1.11 3.83 -8.75
CA LEU A 244 -1.09 3.29 -7.41
C LEU A 244 -2.39 2.54 -7.13
N HIS A 245 -2.24 1.30 -6.67
CA HIS A 245 -3.33 0.39 -6.36
C HIS A 245 -3.30 0.04 -4.88
N PHE A 246 -4.46 0.09 -4.22
CA PHE A 246 -4.65 -0.26 -2.80
C PHE A 246 -5.84 -1.21 -2.67
N GLY A 247 -5.61 -2.48 -2.34
CA GLY A 247 -6.69 -3.44 -2.21
C GLY A 247 -6.22 -4.87 -2.17
N LEU A 248 -6.85 -5.73 -2.94
CA LEU A 248 -6.54 -7.15 -3.01
C LEU A 248 -6.42 -7.54 -4.47
N LEU A 249 -5.26 -8.06 -4.87
CA LEU A 249 -5.09 -8.93 -6.03
C LEU A 249 -4.68 -10.30 -5.52
N LYS A 250 -5.63 -11.23 -5.46
CA LYS A 250 -5.40 -12.63 -5.11
C LYS A 250 -5.02 -13.42 -6.36
N LYS A 251 -3.80 -13.94 -6.40
CA LYS A 251 -3.30 -14.79 -7.48
C LYS A 251 -3.86 -16.22 -7.37
N PRO A 252 -4.02 -16.95 -8.50
CA PRO A 252 -4.43 -18.34 -8.45
C PRO A 252 -3.32 -19.23 -7.89
N ILE A 253 -3.70 -20.43 -7.45
CA ILE A 253 -2.75 -21.53 -7.17
C ILE A 253 -2.89 -22.63 -8.22
N GLY A 254 -1.94 -23.55 -8.27
CA GLY A 254 -1.93 -24.67 -9.20
C GLY A 254 -0.56 -24.85 -9.85
N GLU A 255 -0.47 -25.81 -10.74
CA GLU A 255 0.75 -26.14 -11.47
C GLU A 255 0.56 -25.93 -12.97
N ASN A 256 1.65 -25.66 -13.68
CA ASN A 256 1.73 -25.67 -15.15
C ASN A 256 0.81 -24.68 -15.90
N PHE A 257 0.36 -23.59 -15.28
CA PHE A 257 -0.30 -22.50 -16.01
C PHE A 257 0.74 -21.49 -16.55
N THR A 258 0.55 -21.06 -17.80
CA THR A 258 1.41 -20.07 -18.48
C THR A 258 0.75 -18.71 -18.63
N ASP A 259 -0.56 -18.63 -18.35
CA ASP A 259 -1.38 -17.42 -18.43
C ASP A 259 -2.11 -17.21 -17.11
N MET A 260 -1.39 -16.67 -16.12
CA MET A 260 -1.87 -16.49 -14.75
C MET A 260 -3.18 -15.68 -14.65
N PRO A 261 -3.41 -14.61 -15.44
CA PRO A 261 -4.70 -13.92 -15.42
C PRO A 261 -5.91 -14.80 -15.79
N HIS A 262 -5.73 -15.84 -16.63
CA HIS A 262 -6.84 -16.63 -17.18
C HIS A 262 -6.86 -18.09 -16.71
N GLN A 263 -5.87 -18.53 -15.94
CA GLN A 263 -5.69 -19.94 -15.57
C GLN A 263 -5.46 -20.10 -14.06
N GLY A 264 -5.42 -21.37 -13.62
CA GLY A 264 -5.20 -21.74 -12.22
C GLY A 264 -6.49 -21.85 -11.41
N TYR A 265 -6.32 -22.11 -10.12
CA TYR A 265 -7.40 -22.44 -9.20
C TYR A 265 -7.64 -21.33 -8.17
N GLN A 266 -8.92 -21.07 -7.93
CA GLN A 266 -9.47 -20.27 -6.84
C GLN A 266 -10.50 -21.16 -6.13
N GLU A 267 -10.41 -21.23 -4.82
CA GLU A 267 -11.40 -21.92 -4.00
C GLU A 267 -12.75 -21.18 -4.05
N PRO A 268 -13.88 -21.90 -4.03
CA PRO A 268 -15.21 -21.29 -4.04
C PRO A 268 -15.63 -20.80 -2.65
N GLY A 269 -16.59 -19.88 -2.62
CA GLY A 269 -17.19 -19.37 -1.38
C GLY A 269 -16.28 -18.44 -0.59
N ILE A 270 -15.35 -17.75 -1.27
CA ILE A 270 -14.41 -16.85 -0.58
C ILE A 270 -15.09 -15.58 -0.09
N ASN A 271 -14.59 -15.07 1.04
CA ASN A 271 -14.99 -13.78 1.61
C ASN A 271 -13.79 -13.24 2.39
N GLU A 272 -12.96 -12.49 1.69
CA GLU A 272 -11.64 -12.08 2.16
C GLU A 272 -11.52 -10.56 2.16
N GLY A 273 -10.70 -10.00 3.06
CA GLY A 273 -10.62 -8.56 3.24
C GLY A 273 -9.29 -8.08 3.80
N ALA A 274 -8.91 -6.87 3.40
CA ALA A 274 -7.82 -6.11 4.00
C ALA A 274 -8.27 -4.68 4.30
N ILE A 275 -7.81 -4.15 5.43
CA ILE A 275 -8.19 -2.83 5.92
C ILE A 275 -7.06 -1.85 5.63
N PHE A 276 -7.42 -0.71 5.05
CA PHE A 276 -6.51 0.37 4.71
C PHE A 276 -6.89 1.67 5.43
N GLY A 277 -5.91 2.52 5.69
CA GLY A 277 -6.11 3.84 6.27
C GLY A 277 -4.93 4.76 5.96
N GLY A 278 -5.09 6.05 6.19
CA GLY A 278 -3.99 7.01 6.04
C GLY A 278 -3.38 7.06 4.64
N ILE A 279 -4.17 6.85 3.59
CA ILE A 279 -3.69 6.84 2.18
C ILE A 279 -3.56 8.28 1.66
N PHE A 280 -2.34 8.77 1.51
CA PHE A 280 -2.06 10.06 0.88
C PHE A 280 -0.61 10.10 0.40
N GLU A 281 -0.28 11.06 -0.46
CA GLU A 281 1.08 11.26 -0.92
C GLU A 281 1.53 12.70 -0.72
N GLU A 282 2.79 12.85 -0.36
CA GLU A 282 3.45 14.12 -0.15
C GLU A 282 4.42 14.43 -1.29
N ASP A 283 4.46 15.68 -1.75
CA ASP A 283 5.59 16.19 -2.51
C ASP A 283 6.79 16.40 -1.58
N SER A 284 7.73 15.48 -1.67
CA SER A 284 8.93 15.40 -0.82
C SER A 284 10.17 15.94 -1.52
N SER A 285 10.01 16.66 -2.64
CA SER A 285 11.10 17.29 -3.41
C SER A 285 11.95 18.25 -2.57
N ARG A 286 11.39 18.83 -1.51
CA ARG A 286 12.09 19.71 -0.55
C ARG A 286 12.68 18.97 0.66
N GLY A 287 12.78 17.65 0.59
CA GLY A 287 13.38 16.82 1.65
C GLY A 287 12.53 16.65 2.90
N CYS A 288 11.22 16.93 2.83
CA CYS A 288 10.29 16.73 3.93
C CYS A 288 9.74 15.30 3.95
N VAL A 289 9.35 14.81 5.14
CA VAL A 289 8.56 13.59 5.32
C VAL A 289 7.72 13.75 6.59
N SER A 290 6.40 13.55 6.53
CA SER A 290 5.58 13.49 7.75
C SER A 290 5.80 12.16 8.49
N LEU A 291 6.28 12.21 9.74
CA LEU A 291 6.46 11.01 10.58
C LEU A 291 5.31 10.76 11.56
N ILE A 292 4.53 11.80 11.85
CA ILE A 292 3.35 11.80 12.73
C ILE A 292 2.27 12.74 12.17
N PRO A 293 0.99 12.60 12.58
CA PRO A 293 -0.06 13.53 12.18
C PRO A 293 0.21 14.96 12.66
N LYS A 294 -0.13 15.95 11.82
CA LYS A 294 0.01 17.38 12.18
C LYS A 294 -0.76 17.78 13.45
N SER A 295 -1.85 17.09 13.79
CA SER A 295 -2.64 17.39 15.01
C SER A 295 -1.96 16.97 16.32
N TRP A 296 -0.84 16.24 16.27
CA TRP A 296 -0.10 15.86 17.48
C TRP A 296 0.83 16.97 17.96
N TRP A 297 1.16 17.94 17.11
CA TRP A 297 2.03 19.07 17.44
C TRP A 297 1.34 20.10 18.36
N SER A 298 0.01 20.10 18.45
CA SER A 298 -0.76 21.01 19.32
C SER A 298 -0.80 20.60 20.79
N TRP A 299 -0.18 19.46 21.16
CA TRP A 299 -0.13 18.95 22.54
C TRP A 299 1.29 18.91 23.12
N LEU A 300 2.29 19.38 22.35
CA LEU A 300 3.70 19.36 22.72
C LEU A 300 4.26 20.76 23.08
N TRP A 301 3.38 21.74 23.26
CA TRP A 301 3.70 23.10 23.72
C TRP A 301 2.65 23.57 24.73
#